data_AF-A0AAW3DQD9-F1
#
_entry.id   AF-A0AAW3DQD9-F1
#
_cell.length_a   1.000
_cell.length_b   1.000
_cell.length_c   1.000
_cell.angle_alpha   90.00
_cell.angle_beta   90.00
_cell.angle_gamma   90.00
#
_symmetry.space_group_name_H-M   'P 1'
#
loop_
_entity.id
_entity.type
_entity.pdbx_description
1 polymer ?
#
loop_
_entity_poly.entity_id
_entity_poly.type
_entity_poly.pdbx_seq_one_letter_code
_entity_poly.pdbx_strand_id
1 'polypeptide(L)' 'GRQVQGILRGFDPFMNLVIDECVEMVLGGQQNNIGLVV' A
#
# COMPACT_ATOMS: atom_id res chain seq x y z
N GLY A 1 3.49 1.77 -12.90
CA GLY A 1 3.37 0.90 -11.70
C GLY A 1 2.67 1.68 -10.63
N ARG A 2 1.82 1.02 -9.82
CA ARG A 2 1.15 1.68 -8.69
C ARG A 2 2.16 1.88 -7.55
N GLN A 3 2.22 3.07 -6.99
CA GLN A 3 3.02 3.35 -5.79
C GLN A 3 2.09 3.45 -4.60
N VAL A 4 2.31 2.60 -3.60
CA VAL A 4 1.55 2.56 -2.36
C VAL A 4 2.52 2.66 -1.19
N GLN A 5 2.17 3.48 -0.20
CA GLN A 5 2.88 3.60 1.06
C GLN A 5 1.93 3.25 2.20
N GLY A 6 2.40 2.52 3.21
CA GLY A 6 1.60 2.19 4.40
C GLY A 6 2.42 1.43 5.44
N ILE A 7 1.73 0.92 6.46
CA ILE A 7 2.31 0.16 7.57
C ILE A 7 2.28 -1.33 7.25
N LEU A 8 3.46 -1.97 7.15
CA LEU A 8 3.54 -3.42 6.95
C LEU A 8 3.03 -4.17 8.20
N ARG A 9 1.98 -4.97 8.04
CA ARG A 9 1.39 -5.81 9.11
C ARG A 9 1.84 -7.27 9.02
N GLY A 10 2.13 -7.75 7.83
CA GLY A 10 2.55 -9.13 7.63
C GLY A 10 2.99 -9.41 6.20
N PHE A 11 3.72 -10.50 6.04
CA PHE A 11 4.12 -11.03 4.74
C PHE A 11 4.16 -12.55 4.81
N ASP A 12 4.08 -13.21 3.65
CA ASP A 12 4.20 -14.67 3.54
C ASP A 12 5.45 -15.08 2.72
N PRO A 13 5.81 -16.38 2.68
CA PRO A 13 6.92 -16.87 1.87
C PRO A 13 6.75 -16.69 0.35
N PHE A 14 5.54 -16.37 -0.10
CA PHE A 14 5.23 -16.05 -1.50
C PHE A 14 5.32 -14.55 -1.79
N MET A 15 5.77 -13.75 -0.80
CA MET A 15 5.96 -12.31 -0.85
C MET A 15 4.67 -11.49 -1.01
N ASN A 16 3.50 -12.04 -0.68
CA ASN A 16 2.31 -11.20 -0.52
C ASN A 16 2.49 -10.31 0.71
N LEU A 17 2.00 -9.07 0.66
CA LEU A 17 2.23 -8.06 1.70
C LEU A 17 0.90 -7.53 2.22
N VAL A 18 0.62 -7.74 3.50
CA VAL A 18 -0.50 -7.09 4.17
C VAL A 18 -0.04 -5.73 4.68
N ILE A 19 -0.53 -4.66 4.07
CA ILE A 19 -0.19 -3.29 4.40
C ILE A 19 -1.45 -2.55 4.86
N ASP A 20 -1.36 -1.87 6.00
CA ASP A 20 -2.44 -1.09 6.61
C ASP A 20 -2.15 0.42 6.49
N GLU A 21 -3.17 1.26 6.71
CA GLU A 21 -3.08 2.72 6.53
C GLU A 21 -2.48 3.13 5.17
N CYS A 22 -2.81 2.38 4.13
CA CYS A 22 -2.28 2.55 2.79
C CYS A 22 -2.75 3.86 2.15
N VAL A 23 -1.78 4.57 1.55
CA VAL A 23 -1.95 5.74 0.72
C VAL A 23 -1.37 5.43 -0.66
N GLU A 24 -2.19 5.53 -1.69
CA GLU A 24 -1.75 5.45 -3.08
C GLU A 24 -1.25 6.81 -3.55
N MET A 25 -0.05 6.82 -4.12
CA MET A 25 0.59 7.99 -4.71
C MET A 25 0.20 8.07 -6.19
N VAL A 26 -0.67 9.02 -6.53
CA VAL A 26 -1.15 9.27 -7.89
C VAL A 26 -0.27 10.31 -8.57
N LEU A 27 -0.18 10.23 -9.89
CA LEU A 27 0.50 11.22 -10.73
C LEU A 27 -0.08 12.62 -10.46
N GLY A 28 0.80 13.62 -10.38
CA GLY A 28 0.41 14.99 -10.03
C GLY A 28 0.38 15.28 -8.53
N GLY A 29 0.89 14.37 -7.69
CA GLY A 29 1.04 14.59 -6.24
C GLY A 29 -0.23 14.36 -5.43
N GLN A 30 -1.31 13.91 -6.07
CA GLN A 30 -2.54 13.51 -5.39
C GLN A 30 -2.31 12.20 -4.61
N GLN A 31 -2.83 12.16 -3.39
CA GLN A 31 -2.77 11.00 -2.51
C GLN A 31 -4.18 10.46 -2.28
N ASN A 32 -4.37 9.15 -2.46
CA ASN A 32 -5.64 8.48 -2.19
C ASN A 32 -5.48 7.53 -1.00
N ASN A 33 -6.29 7.74 0.05
CA ASN A 33 -6.32 6.82 1.18
C ASN A 33 -7.12 5.56 0.78
N ILE A 34 -6.44 4.42 0.80
CA ILE A 34 -7.02 3.12 0.36
C ILE A 34 -7.08 2.09 1.51
N GLY A 35 -6.54 2.39 2.69
CA GLY A 35 -6.75 1.59 3.90
C GLY A 35 -5.90 0.32 3.93
N LEU A 36 -6.50 -0.85 3.67
CA LEU A 36 -5.79 -2.14 3.71
C LEU A 36 -5.51 -2.66 2.29
N VAL A 37 -4.28 -3.12 2.05
CA VAL A 37 -3.86 -3.80 0.82
C VAL A 37 -3.22 -5.15 1.18
N VAL A 38 -3.39 -6.16 0.31
CA VAL A 38 -2.82 -7.51 0.43
C VAL A 38 -2.03 -7.84 -0.84
#